data_AF-A0AAQ4FAI1-F1
#
_entry.id   AF-A0AAQ4FAI1-F1
#
_cell.length_a   1.000
_cell.length_b   1.000
_cell.length_c   1.000
_cell.angle_alpha   90.00
_cell.angle_beta   90.00
_cell.angle_gamma   90.00
#
_symmetry.space_group_name_H-M   'P 1'
#
loop_
_entity.id
_entity.type
_entity.pdbx_description
1 polymer ?
#
loop_
_entity_poly.entity_id
_entity_poly.type
_entity_poly.pdbx_seq_one_letter_code
_entity_poly.pdbx_strand_id
1 'polypeptide(L)'
;MSPSTWFGSAAGGSPEQPPLPASAYRGLCSLTVCWQPTVPRGEASHQRKDTAALPKDPRQWSRDDVAVWLVHVMDQHRLPAVSTDRFLMNGKALCLMTMEMFVQRVPLGGKLLYKDFQLRLSNVLYN
;
A
#
# COMPACT_ATOMS: atom_id res chain seq x y z
N MET A 1 -47.16 -6.43 -55.49
CA MET A 1 -48.17 -7.28 -54.82
C MET A 1 -47.68 -7.55 -53.40
N SER A 2 -48.32 -6.94 -52.40
CA SER A 2 -48.26 -7.26 -50.96
C SER A 2 -48.75 -8.71 -50.69
N PRO A 3 -48.61 -9.35 -49.49
CA PRO A 3 -48.63 -8.75 -48.13
C PRO A 3 -47.63 -9.34 -47.10
N SER A 4 -47.16 -8.54 -46.13
CA SER A 4 -47.68 -8.41 -44.75
C SER A 4 -47.75 -9.72 -43.96
N THR A 5 -46.92 -9.86 -42.92
CA THR A 5 -47.38 -10.41 -41.63
C THR A 5 -46.70 -9.65 -40.48
N TRP A 6 -47.56 -9.19 -39.59
CA TRP A 6 -47.33 -8.38 -38.41
C TRP A 6 -47.38 -9.30 -37.20
N PHE A 7 -46.36 -9.28 -36.34
CA PHE A 7 -46.41 -9.58 -34.90
C PHE A 7 -45.03 -9.17 -34.37
N GLY A 8 -44.80 -8.43 -33.29
CA GLY A 8 -45.60 -8.07 -32.14
C GLY A 8 -44.58 -7.87 -31.01
N SER A 9 -44.60 -6.68 -30.39
CA SER A 9 -43.85 -6.15 -29.24
C SER A 9 -43.15 -7.11 -28.27
N ALA A 10 -41.97 -6.73 -27.76
CA ALA A 10 -41.83 -6.08 -26.45
C ALA A 10 -40.35 -5.86 -26.03
N ALA A 11 -40.07 -4.62 -25.64
CA ALA A 11 -39.18 -4.18 -24.55
C ALA A 11 -37.74 -4.75 -24.43
N GLY A 12 -36.77 -3.86 -24.66
CA GLY A 12 -35.82 -3.44 -23.62
C GLY A 12 -34.71 -4.41 -23.22
N GLY A 13 -33.46 -4.00 -23.46
CA GLY A 13 -32.29 -4.56 -22.77
C GLY A 13 -31.02 -4.51 -23.61
N SER A 14 -30.08 -3.67 -23.20
CA SER A 14 -28.71 -3.55 -23.73
C SER A 14 -27.92 -4.87 -23.71
N PRO A 15 -26.80 -4.95 -24.45
CA PRO A 15 -26.18 -6.21 -24.86
C PRO A 15 -25.25 -6.77 -23.77
N GLU A 16 -25.41 -8.05 -23.44
CA GLU A 16 -24.39 -8.82 -22.72
C GLU A 16 -23.58 -9.63 -23.72
N GLN A 17 -22.46 -9.05 -24.15
CA GLN A 17 -21.50 -9.68 -25.05
C GLN A 17 -20.53 -10.56 -24.23
N PRO A 18 -20.29 -11.83 -24.61
CA PRO A 18 -19.40 -12.73 -23.86
C PRO A 18 -17.92 -12.29 -23.99
N PRO A 19 -17.07 -12.52 -22.98
CA PRO A 19 -15.68 -12.08 -23.02
C PRO A 19 -14.86 -12.91 -24.01
N LEU A 20 -14.28 -12.22 -24.99
CA LEU A 20 -13.34 -12.78 -25.98
C LEU A 20 -12.04 -13.30 -25.31
N PRO A 21 -11.38 -14.32 -25.88
CA PRO A 21 -10.18 -14.93 -25.32
C PRO A 21 -8.95 -14.00 -25.35
N ALA A 22 -8.08 -14.16 -24.35
CA ALA A 22 -7.01 -13.25 -23.96
C ALA A 22 -5.78 -13.14 -24.90
N SER A 23 -5.95 -13.41 -26.19
CA SER A 23 -4.85 -13.47 -27.16
C SER A 23 -4.80 -12.30 -28.15
N ALA A 24 -5.75 -11.34 -28.09
CA ALA A 24 -5.87 -10.31 -29.12
C ALA A 24 -5.18 -8.97 -28.79
N TYR A 25 -4.74 -8.74 -27.56
CA TYR A 25 -4.07 -7.50 -27.18
C TYR A 25 -2.54 -7.63 -27.30
N ARG A 26 -2.06 -7.84 -28.53
CA ARG A 26 -0.70 -7.43 -28.90
C ARG A 26 -0.76 -5.96 -29.33
N GLY A 27 -0.23 -5.09 -28.48
CA GLY A 27 0.12 -3.71 -28.85
C GLY A 27 -0.86 -2.66 -28.36
N LEU A 28 -0.29 -1.65 -27.70
CA LEU A 28 -0.89 -0.38 -27.27
C LEU A 28 -1.71 -0.41 -25.97
N CYS A 29 -1.00 -0.51 -24.84
CA CYS A 29 -1.34 0.18 -23.59
C CYS A 29 -0.07 0.25 -22.72
N SER A 30 0.78 1.26 -22.94
CA SER A 30 2.06 1.45 -22.25
C SER A 30 1.94 2.09 -20.85
N LEU A 31 0.77 2.08 -20.22
CA LEU A 31 0.59 2.58 -18.85
C LEU A 31 -0.41 1.70 -18.10
N THR A 32 -0.09 0.42 -17.97
CA THR A 32 -0.63 -0.37 -16.87
C THR A 32 0.56 -0.62 -15.95
N VAL A 33 0.63 0.16 -14.87
CA VAL A 33 1.25 -0.33 -13.64
C VAL A 33 0.40 -1.52 -13.23
N CYS A 34 0.65 -2.67 -13.87
CA CYS A 34 0.10 -3.94 -13.48
C CYS A 34 0.65 -4.16 -12.08
N TRP A 35 -0.20 -3.99 -11.08
CA TRP A 35 0.05 -4.50 -9.76
C TRP A 35 0.30 -6.00 -9.92
N GLN A 36 1.57 -6.38 -9.99
CA GLN A 36 1.96 -7.77 -9.93
C GLN A 36 2.03 -8.11 -8.45
N PRO A 37 1.18 -9.00 -7.94
CA PRO A 37 1.50 -9.70 -6.71
C PRO A 37 2.63 -10.66 -7.08
N THR A 38 3.87 -10.31 -6.78
CA THR A 38 4.98 -11.26 -6.89
C THR A 38 4.69 -12.46 -5.99
N VAL A 39 4.38 -13.60 -6.59
CA VAL A 39 4.24 -14.89 -5.90
C VAL A 39 5.61 -15.32 -5.35
N PRO A 40 5.65 -15.95 -4.16
CA PRO A 40 6.83 -16.01 -3.32
C PRO A 40 7.75 -17.15 -3.76
N ARG A 41 9.05 -16.85 -3.91
CA ARG A 41 10.08 -17.88 -4.02
C ARG A 41 11.31 -17.41 -3.26
N GLY A 42 11.58 -18.09 -2.16
CA GLY A 42 12.75 -17.87 -1.31
C GLY A 42 12.33 -17.59 0.11
N GLU A 43 12.42 -18.61 0.94
CA GLU A 43 12.35 -18.56 2.39
C GLU A 43 13.38 -17.55 2.92
N ALA A 44 12.99 -16.29 3.05
CA ALA A 44 13.52 -15.44 4.09
C ALA A 44 12.45 -15.44 5.16
N SER A 45 12.69 -16.23 6.21
CA SER A 45 12.05 -16.10 7.51
C SER A 45 12.25 -14.66 7.98
N HIS A 46 11.44 -13.75 7.44
CA HIS A 46 11.16 -12.47 8.05
C HIS A 46 10.37 -12.87 9.29
N GLN A 47 11.12 -13.19 10.34
CA GLN A 47 10.63 -13.22 11.70
C GLN A 47 9.76 -11.98 11.80
N ARG A 48 8.43 -12.14 11.77
CA ARG A 48 7.51 -11.05 12.07
C ARG A 48 7.86 -10.72 13.51
N LYS A 49 8.72 -9.72 13.69
CA LYS A 49 9.02 -9.19 15.00
C LYS A 49 7.73 -8.48 15.37
N ASP A 50 6.91 -9.17 16.16
CA ASP A 50 5.64 -8.63 16.64
C ASP A 50 5.92 -7.27 17.26
N THR A 51 5.06 -6.29 17.00
CA THR A 51 5.22 -4.94 17.55
C THR A 51 5.11 -4.87 19.06
N ALA A 52 4.73 -5.98 19.70
CA ALA A 52 4.90 -6.20 21.12
C ALA A 52 6.37 -6.05 21.59
N ALA A 53 7.35 -6.18 20.69
CA ALA A 53 8.77 -6.03 21.00
C ALA A 53 9.28 -4.57 20.90
N LEU A 54 8.48 -3.61 20.40
CA LEU A 54 8.93 -2.22 20.29
C LEU A 54 8.84 -1.50 21.64
N PRO A 55 9.89 -0.77 22.08
CA PRO A 55 9.81 0.08 23.25
C PRO A 55 8.65 1.08 23.14
N LYS A 56 7.96 1.35 24.25
CA LYS A 56 6.83 2.28 24.28
C LYS A 56 7.23 3.71 23.89
N ASP A 57 8.41 4.15 24.36
CA ASP A 57 8.96 5.46 24.03
C ASP A 57 9.71 5.42 22.70
N PRO A 58 9.24 6.12 21.65
CA PRO A 58 9.90 6.14 20.35
C PRO A 58 11.34 6.68 20.39
N ARG A 59 11.71 7.47 21.40
CA ARG A 59 13.08 8.00 21.55
C ARG A 59 14.09 6.92 21.93
N GLN A 60 13.62 5.77 22.42
CA GLN A 60 14.46 4.63 22.80
C GLN A 60 14.68 3.66 21.63
N TRP A 61 14.01 3.87 20.48
CA TRP A 61 14.12 2.96 19.34
C TRP A 61 15.53 2.95 18.76
N SER A 62 16.07 1.74 18.61
CA SER A 62 17.24 1.49 17.78
C SER A 62 16.88 1.59 16.29
N ARG A 63 17.89 1.49 15.42
CA ARG A 63 17.67 1.44 13.97
C ARG A 63 16.78 0.26 13.56
N ASP A 64 16.97 -0.90 14.20
CA ASP A 64 16.21 -2.10 13.86
C ASP A 64 14.77 -1.99 14.36
N ASP A 65 14.53 -1.30 15.47
CA ASP A 65 13.19 -1.00 15.97
C ASP A 65 12.44 -0.05 15.01
N VAL A 66 13.13 0.93 14.44
CA VAL A 66 12.57 1.80 13.39
C VAL A 66 12.16 0.99 12.17
N ALA A 67 12.99 0.03 11.73
CA ALA A 67 12.66 -0.85 10.62
C ALA A 67 11.41 -1.70 10.91
N VAL A 68 11.32 -2.28 12.11
CA VAL A 68 10.16 -3.07 12.55
C VAL A 68 8.89 -2.20 12.60
N TRP A 69 8.99 -0.99 13.15
CA TRP A 69 7.89 -0.03 13.18
C TRP A 69 7.39 0.31 11.76
N LEU A 70 8.29 0.61 10.83
CA LEU A 70 7.94 0.90 9.45
C LEU A 70 7.17 -0.25 8.81
N VAL A 71 7.71 -1.47 8.89
CA VAL A 71 7.05 -2.66 8.32
C VAL A 71 5.66 -2.86 8.91
N HIS A 72 5.51 -2.68 10.23
CA HIS A 72 4.22 -2.86 10.87
C HIS A 72 3.20 -1.81 10.45
N VAL A 73 3.52 -0.52 10.54
CA VAL A 73 2.59 0.56 10.18
C VAL A 73 2.16 0.42 8.72
N MET A 74 3.09 0.01 7.86
CA MET A 74 2.80 -0.21 6.46
C MET A 74 1.89 -1.39 6.20
N ASP A 75 2.10 -2.53 6.88
CA ASP A 75 1.22 -3.69 6.81
C ASP A 75 -0.19 -3.36 7.33
N GLN A 76 -0.26 -2.68 8.49
CA GLN A 76 -1.50 -2.24 9.12
C GLN A 76 -2.34 -1.34 8.19
N HIS A 77 -1.68 -0.41 7.48
CA HIS A 77 -2.35 0.56 6.60
C HIS A 77 -2.34 0.15 5.12
N ARG A 78 -1.89 -1.07 4.80
CA ARG A 78 -1.77 -1.60 3.42
C ARG A 78 -1.04 -0.65 2.47
N LEU A 79 0.03 0.00 2.96
CA LEU A 79 0.87 0.88 2.15
C LEU A 79 1.79 0.07 1.24
N PRO A 80 2.18 0.59 0.05
CA PRO A 80 3.17 -0.05 -0.81
C PRO A 80 4.47 -0.27 -0.06
N ALA A 81 5.13 -1.42 -0.28
CA ALA A 81 6.39 -1.74 0.39
C ALA A 81 7.43 -0.61 0.20
N VAL A 82 7.99 -0.13 1.31
CA VAL A 82 8.98 0.93 1.38
C VAL A 82 10.23 0.28 1.94
N SER A 83 11.35 0.49 1.27
CA SER A 83 12.64 0.04 1.77
C SER A 83 12.93 0.73 3.12
N THR A 84 13.19 -0.09 4.14
CA THR A 84 13.61 0.33 5.47
C THR A 84 14.94 1.07 5.44
N ASP A 85 15.74 0.90 4.38
CA ASP A 85 17.00 1.62 4.15
C ASP A 85 16.79 3.12 3.97
N ARG A 86 15.56 3.55 3.69
CA ARG A 86 15.24 4.98 3.65
C ARG A 86 15.21 5.61 5.04
N PHE A 87 15.23 4.82 6.11
CA PHE A 87 15.26 5.31 7.49
C PHE A 87 16.34 4.58 8.31
N LEU A 88 17.60 4.59 7.83
CA LEU A 88 18.76 4.05 8.55
C LEU A 88 19.18 4.96 9.72
N MET A 89 18.27 5.18 10.66
CA MET A 89 18.48 6.04 11.82
C MET A 89 17.71 5.53 13.03
N ASN A 90 18.07 6.03 14.22
CA ASN A 90 17.40 5.68 15.47
C ASN A 90 16.17 6.58 15.73
N GLY A 91 15.43 6.26 16.78
CA GLY A 91 14.24 7.03 17.18
C GLY A 91 14.52 8.50 17.51
N LYS A 92 15.69 8.82 18.09
CA LYS A 92 16.09 10.20 18.37
C LYS A 92 16.26 11.02 17.10
N ALA A 93 16.87 10.44 16.06
CA ALA A 93 17.01 11.08 14.77
C ALA A 93 15.65 11.27 14.09
N LEU A 94 14.72 10.30 14.22
CA LEU A 94 13.34 10.46 13.73
C LEU A 94 12.60 11.62 14.41
N CYS A 95 12.85 11.89 15.70
CA CYS A 95 12.26 13.05 16.38
C CYS A 95 12.65 14.39 15.76
N LEU A 96 13.82 14.47 15.11
CA LEU A 96 14.31 15.69 14.46
C LEU A 96 13.78 15.86 13.02
N MET A 97 13.14 14.83 12.48
CA MET A 97 12.61 14.87 11.12
C MET A 97 11.28 15.61 11.06
N THR A 98 11.15 16.49 10.07
CA THR A 98 9.87 17.14 9.76
C THR A 98 8.97 16.22 8.93
N MET A 99 7.67 16.52 8.89
CA MET A 99 6.72 15.81 8.03
C MET A 99 7.16 15.79 6.56
N GLU A 100 7.73 16.90 6.07
CA GLU A 100 8.22 17.00 4.70
C GLU A 100 9.35 16.01 4.42
N MET A 101 10.28 15.83 5.35
CA MET A 101 11.37 14.86 5.20
C MET A 101 10.85 13.41 5.15
N PHE A 102 9.77 13.10 5.87
CA PHE A 102 9.08 11.81 5.75
C PHE A 102 8.42 11.65 4.37
N VAL A 103 7.77 12.69 3.84
CA VAL A 103 7.11 12.66 2.52
C VAL A 103 8.12 12.57 1.39
N GLN A 104 9.24 13.29 1.47
CA GLN A 104 10.34 13.18 0.51
C GLN A 104 10.88 11.75 0.43
N ARG A 105 11.03 11.09 1.58
CA ARG A 105 11.41 9.69 1.63
C ARG A 105 10.26 8.79 1.18
N VAL A 106 9.01 9.07 1.52
CA VAL A 106 7.87 8.20 1.21
C VAL A 106 6.70 9.02 0.66
N PRO A 107 6.62 9.23 -0.67
CA PRO A 107 5.60 10.12 -1.25
C PRO A 107 4.16 9.68 -0.96
N LEU A 108 3.90 8.36 -0.98
CA LEU A 108 2.55 7.79 -0.83
C LEU A 108 2.16 7.48 0.64
N GLY A 109 3.06 7.68 1.60
CA GLY A 109 2.86 7.21 2.99
C GLY A 109 3.57 8.01 4.07
N GLY A 110 4.42 8.97 3.72
CA GLY A 110 5.25 9.73 4.66
C GLY A 110 4.43 10.55 5.66
N LYS A 111 3.31 11.14 5.22
CA LYS A 111 2.39 11.86 6.13
C LYS A 111 1.79 10.93 7.20
N LEU A 112 1.46 9.70 6.82
CA LEU A 112 0.90 8.71 7.73
C LEU A 112 1.97 8.25 8.72
N LEU A 113 3.16 7.90 8.25
CA LEU A 113 4.30 7.52 9.09
C LEU A 113 4.64 8.61 10.11
N TYR A 114 4.72 9.87 9.67
CA TYR A 114 4.97 10.99 10.56
C TYR A 114 3.89 11.10 11.65
N LYS A 115 2.60 11.01 11.28
CA LYS A 115 1.50 11.09 12.24
C LYS A 115 1.52 9.93 13.25
N ASP A 116 1.74 8.70 12.80
CA ASP A 116 1.83 7.55 13.69
C ASP A 116 2.97 7.71 14.70
N PHE A 117 4.16 8.14 14.23
CA PHE A 117 5.29 8.42 15.09
C PHE A 117 5.00 9.51 16.13
N GLN A 118 4.42 10.63 15.68
CA GLN A 118 4.06 11.74 16.56
C GLN A 118 3.02 11.33 17.61
N LEU A 119 2.03 10.51 17.25
CA LEU A 119 1.03 9.97 18.18
C LEU A 119 1.68 9.11 19.27
N ARG A 120 2.63 8.24 18.89
CA ARG A 120 3.37 7.41 19.87
C ARG A 120 4.21 8.27 20.80
N LEU A 121 4.86 9.31 20.25
CA LEU A 121 5.69 10.22 21.03
C LEU A 121 4.83 11.04 22.00
N SER A 122 3.72 11.61 21.54
CA SER A 122 2.80 12.38 22.38
C SER A 122 2.18 11.52 23.47
N ASN A 123 1.87 10.25 23.18
CA ASN A 123 1.33 9.33 24.18
C ASN A 123 2.31 9.14 25.35
N VAL A 124 3.63 9.19 25.13
CA VAL A 124 4.61 9.08 26.22
C VAL A 124 4.79 10.41 26.98
N LEU A 125 4.46 11.55 26.37
CA LEU A 125 4.62 12.86 27.01
C LEU A 125 3.41 13.28 27.85
N TYR A 126 2.23 12.77 27.51
CA TYR A 126 0.96 13.17 28.14
C TYR A 126 0.28 12.04 28.94
N ASN A 127 0.94 10.89 29.09
CA ASN A 127 0.46 9.73 29.84
C ASN A 127 1.50 9.31 30.88
#